data_AF-A0A1I5W003-F1
#
_entry.id   AF-A0A1I5W003-F1
#
_cell.length_a   1.000
_cell.length_b   1.000
_cell.length_c   1.000
_cell.angle_alpha   90.00
_cell.angle_beta   90.00
_cell.angle_gamma   90.00
#
_symmetry.space_group_name_H-M   'P 1'
#
loop_
_entity.id
_entity.type
_entity.pdbx_description
1 polymer ?
#
loop_
_entity_poly.entity_id
_entity_poly.type
_entity_poly.pdbx_seq_one_letter_code
_entity_poly.pdbx_strand_id
1 'polypeptide(L)'
;MTVTADLEASPFSGQLRASTRTVHDKANHSTYMNALLGGELTLAGYAALATQYYFIYQAIERAGDAMADDPVGGQFVFEELRRLPALERDLARLVGPGWRTEIAPLAATEAYTARIAEAARWSGGFVAHHYTRYLGDIAGGQIIRRLLEKKFDLAEAGTHFYRFDEIGSAPAFRDRYRAKLDEAPWSEDDRARVIDESVVAFEHNVAVFDELALDLARYRDPAA
;
A
#
# COMPACT_ATOMS: atom_id res chain seq x y z
N MET A 1 -8.04 28.75 16.01
CA MET A 1 -7.16 29.43 15.04
C MET A 1 -5.73 28.88 15.00
N THR A 2 -5.29 28.03 15.93
CA THR A 2 -3.88 27.59 16.03
C THR A 2 -3.52 26.34 15.21
N VAL A 3 -4.39 25.34 15.10
CA VAL A 3 -4.05 24.07 14.40
C VAL A 3 -3.91 24.25 12.88
N THR A 4 -4.74 25.08 12.27
CA THR A 4 -4.71 25.32 10.82
C THR A 4 -3.47 26.12 10.41
N ALA A 5 -3.06 27.10 11.23
CA ALA A 5 -1.87 27.92 10.98
C ALA A 5 -0.56 27.13 11.15
N ASP A 6 -0.49 26.18 12.09
CA ASP A 6 0.69 25.30 12.27
C ASP A 6 0.85 24.29 11.12
N LEU A 7 -0.24 23.91 10.45
CA LEU A 7 -0.19 23.02 9.29
C LEU A 7 0.30 23.74 8.03
N GLU A 8 -0.10 24.99 7.81
CA GLU A 8 0.37 25.78 6.66
C GLU A 8 1.87 26.09 6.71
N ALA A 9 2.45 26.17 7.91
CA ALA A 9 3.89 26.37 8.12
C ALA A 9 4.73 25.08 8.03
N SER A 10 4.09 23.91 7.93
CA SER A 10 4.77 22.61 7.89
C SER A 10 5.20 22.22 6.47
N PRO A 11 6.30 21.44 6.30
CA PRO A 11 6.64 20.85 5.00
C PRO A 11 5.47 20.05 4.41
N PHE A 12 5.37 19.98 3.08
CA PHE A 12 4.25 19.34 2.40
C PHE A 12 4.05 17.87 2.82
N SER A 13 5.15 17.13 3.01
CA SER A 13 5.14 15.77 3.54
C SER A 13 4.52 15.66 4.94
N GLY A 14 4.68 16.69 5.77
CA GLY A 14 4.04 16.84 7.07
C GLY A 14 2.55 17.11 6.96
N GLN A 15 2.15 18.00 6.06
CA GLN A 15 0.74 18.29 5.76
C GLN A 15 0.01 17.05 5.24
N LEU A 16 0.62 16.32 4.31
CA LEU A 16 0.08 15.09 3.73
C LEU A 16 -0.13 14.00 4.79
N ARG A 17 0.88 13.81 5.66
CA ARG A 17 0.79 12.86 6.78
C ARG A 17 -0.29 13.26 7.79
N ALA A 18 -0.42 14.56 8.09
CA ALA A 18 -1.43 15.02 9.03
C ALA A 18 -2.85 14.82 8.47
N SER A 19 -3.05 15.14 7.19
CA SER A 19 -4.34 15.08 6.51
C SER A 19 -4.85 13.65 6.31
N THR A 20 -3.95 12.70 6.09
CA THR A 20 -4.30 11.29 5.90
C THR A 20 -4.42 10.48 7.20
N ARG A 21 -4.14 11.09 8.36
CA ARG A 21 -4.06 10.37 9.64
C ARG A 21 -5.32 9.60 10.01
N THR A 22 -6.49 10.24 9.91
CA THR A 22 -7.77 9.62 10.29
C THR A 22 -8.10 8.41 9.42
N VAL A 23 -7.89 8.51 8.10
CA VAL A 23 -8.16 7.40 7.17
C VAL A 23 -7.10 6.30 7.24
N HIS A 24 -5.84 6.65 7.51
CA HIS A 24 -4.79 5.71 7.85
C HIS A 24 -5.14 4.89 9.09
N ASP A 25 -5.61 5.55 10.15
CA ASP A 25 -6.00 4.88 11.39
C ASP A 25 -7.21 3.97 11.17
N LYS A 26 -8.18 4.39 10.35
CA LYS A 26 -9.30 3.53 9.94
C LYS A 26 -8.83 2.28 9.20
N ALA A 27 -7.88 2.41 8.27
CA ALA A 27 -7.34 1.28 7.52
C ALA A 27 -6.65 0.25 8.44
N ASN A 28 -5.81 0.73 9.38
CA ASN A 28 -5.10 -0.12 10.32
C ASN A 28 -6.01 -0.85 11.32
N HIS A 29 -7.14 -0.26 11.68
CA HIS A 29 -8.11 -0.84 12.61
C HIS A 29 -9.33 -1.43 11.90
N SER A 30 -9.24 -1.68 10.59
CA SER A 30 -10.29 -2.39 9.86
C SER A 30 -10.47 -3.81 10.43
N THR A 31 -11.69 -4.35 10.33
CA THR A 31 -12.02 -5.67 10.90
C THR A 31 -11.08 -6.76 10.39
N TYR A 32 -10.77 -6.74 9.09
CA TYR A 32 -9.86 -7.70 8.48
C TYR A 32 -8.43 -7.56 8.98
N MET A 33 -7.90 -6.33 9.08
CA MET A 33 -6.55 -6.09 9.57
C MET A 33 -6.39 -6.41 11.05
N ASN A 34 -7.40 -6.15 11.88
CA ASN A 34 -7.40 -6.57 13.28
C ASN A 34 -7.35 -8.11 13.40
N ALA A 35 -8.15 -8.82 12.62
CA ALA A 35 -8.13 -10.29 12.61
C ALA A 35 -6.77 -10.84 12.11
N LEU A 36 -6.19 -10.22 11.08
CA LEU A 36 -4.86 -10.57 10.61
C LEU A 36 -3.83 -10.36 11.71
N LEU A 37 -3.72 -9.15 12.27
CA LEU A 37 -2.72 -8.79 13.28
C LEU A 37 -2.91 -9.54 14.60
N GLY A 38 -4.15 -9.91 14.93
CA GLY A 38 -4.50 -10.77 16.05
C GLY A 38 -4.11 -12.23 15.86
N GLY A 39 -3.67 -12.63 14.65
CA GLY A 39 -3.34 -14.01 14.32
C GLY A 39 -4.56 -14.93 14.18
N GLU A 40 -5.74 -14.35 13.97
CA GLU A 40 -7.01 -15.08 13.84
C GLU A 40 -7.23 -15.66 12.43
N LEU A 41 -6.51 -15.16 11.42
CA LEU A 41 -6.67 -15.64 10.04
C LEU A 41 -5.85 -16.89 9.77
N THR A 42 -6.34 -17.73 8.86
CA THR A 42 -5.62 -18.86 8.25
C THR A 42 -4.67 -18.38 7.15
N LEU A 43 -3.83 -19.29 6.64
CA LEU A 43 -2.94 -19.01 5.51
C LEU A 43 -3.74 -18.63 4.24
N ALA A 44 -4.92 -19.23 4.05
CA ALA A 44 -5.83 -18.89 2.97
C ALA A 44 -6.39 -17.46 3.11
N GLY A 45 -6.63 -17.01 4.34
CA GLY A 45 -6.96 -15.61 4.64
C GLY A 45 -5.86 -14.68 4.16
N TYR A 46 -4.62 -14.88 4.63
CA TYR A 46 -3.51 -14.05 4.17
C TYR A 46 -3.29 -14.12 2.63
N ALA A 47 -3.43 -15.29 2.02
CA ALA A 47 -3.34 -15.45 0.56
C ALA A 47 -4.41 -14.62 -0.19
N ALA A 48 -5.62 -14.49 0.36
CA ALA A 48 -6.67 -13.63 -0.22
C ALA A 48 -6.26 -12.16 -0.20
N LEU A 49 -5.62 -11.68 0.87
CA LEU A 49 -5.07 -10.32 0.94
C LEU A 49 -3.91 -10.11 -0.03
N ALA A 50 -2.92 -11.03 -0.06
CA ALA A 50 -1.79 -10.96 -0.97
C ALA A 50 -2.24 -10.94 -2.45
N THR A 51 -3.32 -11.65 -2.76
CA THR A 51 -3.97 -11.61 -4.08
C THR A 51 -4.45 -10.21 -4.43
N GLN A 52 -5.11 -9.50 -3.52
CA GLN A 52 -5.59 -8.13 -3.80
C GLN A 52 -4.41 -7.18 -4.00
N TYR A 53 -3.36 -7.32 -3.19
CA TYR A 53 -2.13 -6.55 -3.37
C TYR A 53 -1.51 -6.78 -4.75
N TYR A 54 -1.44 -8.01 -5.27
CA TYR A 54 -0.92 -8.24 -6.62
C TYR A 54 -1.56 -7.35 -7.68
N PHE A 55 -2.89 -7.24 -7.71
CA PHE A 55 -3.57 -6.37 -8.66
C PHE A 55 -3.32 -4.88 -8.41
N ILE A 56 -3.30 -4.45 -7.15
CA ILE A 56 -3.04 -3.05 -6.76
C ILE A 56 -1.62 -2.64 -7.16
N TYR A 57 -0.59 -3.43 -6.82
CA TYR A 57 0.79 -3.13 -7.21
C TYR A 57 1.00 -3.25 -8.71
N GLN A 58 0.27 -4.14 -9.40
CA GLN A 58 0.30 -4.16 -10.86
C GLN A 58 -0.18 -2.82 -11.44
N ALA A 59 -1.24 -2.23 -10.91
CA ALA A 59 -1.73 -0.93 -11.36
C ALA A 59 -0.73 0.20 -11.03
N ILE A 60 -0.18 0.22 -9.81
CA ILE A 60 0.78 1.26 -9.38
C ILE A 60 2.08 1.17 -10.18
N GLU A 61 2.64 -0.02 -10.37
CA GLU A 61 3.91 -0.18 -11.09
C GLU A 61 3.76 0.10 -12.58
N ARG A 62 2.63 -0.27 -13.21
CA ARG A 62 2.32 0.17 -14.59
C ARG A 62 2.18 1.68 -14.71
N ALA A 63 1.56 2.33 -13.73
CA ALA A 63 1.50 3.79 -13.67
C ALA A 63 2.90 4.41 -13.50
N GLY A 64 3.77 3.77 -12.70
CA GLY A 64 5.17 4.15 -12.56
C GLY A 64 5.94 4.03 -13.88
N ASP A 65 5.77 2.93 -14.61
CA ASP A 65 6.38 2.75 -15.94
C ASP A 65 5.95 3.84 -16.92
N ALA A 66 4.67 4.23 -16.90
CA ALA A 66 4.15 5.32 -17.73
C ALA A 66 4.65 6.71 -17.30
N MET A 67 5.03 6.87 -16.02
CA MET A 67 5.54 8.12 -15.44
C MET A 67 7.06 8.24 -15.50
N ALA A 68 7.79 7.25 -16.00
CA ALA A 68 9.25 7.20 -15.94
C ALA A 68 9.93 8.45 -16.52
N ASP A 69 9.38 9.01 -17.60
CA ASP A 69 9.88 10.21 -18.27
C ASP A 69 9.20 11.52 -17.81
N ASP A 70 8.24 11.46 -16.89
CA ASP A 70 7.60 12.65 -16.33
C ASP A 70 8.55 13.41 -15.38
N PRO A 71 8.72 14.74 -15.53
CA PRO A 71 9.72 15.49 -14.79
C PRO A 71 9.53 15.48 -13.26
N VAL A 72 8.30 15.26 -12.79
CA VAL A 72 7.98 15.19 -11.36
C VAL A 72 7.69 13.75 -10.96
N GLY A 73 6.79 13.07 -11.65
CA GLY A 73 6.36 11.70 -11.37
C GLY A 73 7.48 10.68 -11.47
N GLY A 74 8.36 10.80 -12.48
CA GLY A 74 9.52 9.93 -12.68
C GLY A 74 10.48 9.93 -11.49
N GLN A 75 10.54 11.03 -10.72
CA GLN A 75 11.38 11.11 -9.52
C GLN A 75 10.87 10.25 -8.34
N PHE A 76 9.62 9.79 -8.42
CA PHE A 76 8.99 8.90 -7.45
C PHE A 76 8.92 7.45 -7.93
N VAL A 77 9.46 7.14 -9.12
CA VAL A 77 9.61 5.78 -9.60
C VAL A 77 10.90 5.21 -8.99
N PHE A 78 10.75 4.41 -7.94
CA PHE A 78 11.87 3.75 -7.25
C PHE A 78 11.88 2.26 -7.60
N GLU A 79 12.93 1.81 -8.29
CA GLU A 79 13.05 0.40 -8.68
C GLU A 79 13.16 -0.50 -7.45
N GLU A 80 13.89 -0.04 -6.42
CA GLU A 80 14.08 -0.76 -5.15
C GLU A 80 12.77 -0.94 -4.34
N LEU A 81 11.69 -0.26 -4.75
CA LEU A 81 10.37 -0.41 -4.15
C LEU A 81 9.45 -1.37 -4.90
N ARG A 82 9.74 -1.78 -6.14
CA ARG A 82 8.83 -2.69 -6.87
C ARG A 82 8.54 -3.96 -6.07
N ARG A 83 7.26 -4.31 -5.99
CA ARG A 83 6.71 -5.42 -5.19
C ARG A 83 6.19 -6.55 -6.05
N LEU A 84 5.87 -6.33 -7.33
CA LEU A 84 5.35 -7.38 -8.19
C LEU A 84 6.23 -8.65 -8.20
N PRO A 85 7.56 -8.59 -8.42
CA PRO A 85 8.38 -9.80 -8.41
C PRO A 85 8.32 -10.57 -7.08
N ALA A 86 8.17 -9.87 -5.95
CA ALA A 86 8.03 -10.47 -4.64
C ALA A 86 6.64 -11.10 -4.45
N LEU A 87 5.57 -10.40 -4.83
CA LEU A 87 4.19 -10.89 -4.78
C LEU A 87 3.99 -12.13 -5.66
N GLU A 88 4.61 -12.19 -6.84
CA GLU A 88 4.53 -13.36 -7.70
C GLU A 88 5.16 -14.61 -7.06
N ARG A 89 6.29 -14.45 -6.36
CA ARG A 89 6.93 -15.55 -5.60
C ARG A 89 6.08 -15.98 -4.43
N ASP A 90 5.52 -15.01 -3.70
CA ASP A 90 4.64 -15.28 -2.57
C ASP A 90 3.38 -16.03 -3.03
N LEU A 91 2.72 -15.57 -4.09
CA LEU A 91 1.51 -16.22 -4.62
C LEU A 91 1.77 -17.63 -5.16
N ALA A 92 2.92 -17.88 -5.78
CA ALA A 92 3.31 -19.23 -6.18
C ALA A 92 3.42 -20.20 -4.98
N ARG A 93 3.78 -19.69 -3.79
CA ARG A 93 3.85 -20.46 -2.55
C ARG A 93 2.50 -20.56 -1.83
N LEU A 94 1.74 -19.47 -1.81
CA LEU A 94 0.50 -19.31 -1.06
C LEU A 94 -0.70 -19.98 -1.74
N VAL A 95 -0.80 -19.85 -3.06
CA VAL A 95 -1.91 -20.38 -3.87
C VAL A 95 -1.46 -21.64 -4.61
N GLY A 96 -0.23 -21.64 -5.15
CA GLY A 96 0.37 -22.78 -5.85
C GLY A 96 0.93 -22.41 -7.23
N PRO A 97 1.54 -23.35 -7.97
CA PRO A 97 2.14 -23.08 -9.27
C PRO A 97 1.17 -22.51 -10.33
N GLY A 98 -0.12 -22.82 -10.21
CA GLY A 98 -1.20 -22.34 -11.07
C GLY A 98 -1.80 -20.98 -10.67
N TRP A 99 -1.22 -20.28 -9.68
CA TRP A 99 -1.83 -19.11 -9.04
C TRP A 99 -2.39 -18.07 -10.01
N ARG A 100 -1.72 -17.82 -11.14
CA ARG A 100 -2.14 -16.81 -12.14
C ARG A 100 -3.54 -17.04 -12.69
N THR A 101 -4.00 -18.29 -12.78
CA THR A 101 -5.35 -18.64 -13.26
C THR A 101 -6.37 -18.84 -12.14
N GLU A 102 -5.91 -18.83 -10.89
CA GLU A 102 -6.74 -19.11 -9.71
C GLU A 102 -7.09 -17.85 -8.91
N ILE A 103 -6.32 -16.77 -9.09
CA ILE A 103 -6.58 -15.50 -8.42
C ILE A 103 -7.54 -14.61 -9.22
N ALA A 104 -8.34 -13.82 -8.50
CA ALA A 104 -9.19 -12.79 -9.08
C ALA A 104 -9.23 -11.56 -8.15
N PRO A 105 -9.36 -10.34 -8.70
CA PRO A 105 -9.59 -9.16 -7.90
C PRO A 105 -11.02 -9.18 -7.34
N LEU A 106 -11.18 -8.63 -6.14
CA LEU A 106 -12.47 -8.23 -5.60
C LEU A 106 -13.02 -7.00 -6.34
N ALA A 107 -14.31 -6.69 -6.19
CA ALA A 107 -14.91 -5.52 -6.82
C ALA A 107 -14.27 -4.21 -6.32
N ALA A 108 -13.97 -4.10 -5.02
CA ALA A 108 -13.23 -2.97 -4.45
C ALA A 108 -11.80 -2.89 -4.97
N THR A 109 -11.16 -4.03 -5.23
CA THR A 109 -9.82 -4.08 -5.84
C THR A 109 -9.84 -3.60 -7.28
N GLU A 110 -10.83 -4.02 -8.08
CA GLU A 110 -11.03 -3.52 -9.44
C GLU A 110 -11.26 -2.00 -9.43
N ALA A 111 -12.14 -1.51 -8.57
CA ALA A 111 -12.39 -0.09 -8.39
C ALA A 111 -11.11 0.68 -8.01
N TYR A 112 -10.28 0.12 -7.12
CA TYR A 112 -9.02 0.74 -6.74
C TYR A 112 -8.03 0.77 -7.90
N THR A 113 -7.87 -0.33 -8.63
CA THR A 113 -6.98 -0.37 -9.81
C THR A 113 -7.42 0.62 -10.89
N ALA A 114 -8.73 0.79 -11.10
CA ALA A 114 -9.29 1.79 -12.00
C ALA A 114 -8.97 3.21 -11.54
N ARG A 115 -9.11 3.49 -10.23
CA ARG A 115 -8.78 4.81 -9.67
C ARG A 115 -7.30 5.14 -9.80
N ILE A 116 -6.41 4.17 -9.55
CA ILE A 116 -4.97 4.35 -9.75
C ILE A 116 -4.67 4.77 -11.20
N ALA A 117 -5.25 4.06 -12.18
CA ALA A 117 -5.06 4.36 -13.60
C ALA A 117 -5.63 5.73 -14.00
N GLU A 118 -6.75 6.15 -13.40
CA GLU A 118 -7.33 7.48 -13.63
C GLU A 118 -6.49 8.60 -13.01
N ALA A 119 -6.10 8.44 -11.74
CA ALA A 119 -5.35 9.44 -10.99
C ALA A 119 -3.94 9.64 -11.57
N ALA A 120 -3.30 8.56 -12.05
CA ALA A 120 -1.98 8.59 -12.67
C ALA A 120 -1.94 9.23 -14.07
N ARG A 121 -2.96 10.01 -14.47
CA ARG A 121 -2.92 10.88 -15.67
C ARG A 121 -2.09 12.15 -15.46
N TRP A 122 -1.64 12.40 -14.24
CA TRP A 122 -0.75 13.50 -13.87
C TRP A 122 0.12 13.08 -12.68
N SER A 123 1.25 13.76 -12.48
CA SER A 123 2.29 13.35 -11.53
C SER A 123 1.78 13.23 -10.10
N GLY A 124 1.02 14.20 -9.60
CA GLY A 124 0.54 14.21 -8.22
C GLY A 124 -0.43 13.06 -7.91
N GLY A 125 -1.27 12.66 -8.87
CA GLY A 125 -2.17 11.53 -8.68
C GLY A 125 -1.42 10.20 -8.59
N PHE A 126 -0.40 9.99 -9.43
CA PHE A 126 0.51 8.85 -9.28
C PHE A 126 1.21 8.86 -7.92
N VAL A 127 1.79 10.00 -7.54
CA VAL A 127 2.52 10.15 -6.27
C VAL A 127 1.63 9.89 -5.06
N ALA A 128 0.36 10.28 -5.09
CA ALA A 128 -0.58 10.04 -4.01
C ALA A 128 -0.79 8.54 -3.71
N HIS A 129 -1.00 7.72 -4.75
CA HIS A 129 -1.17 6.26 -4.62
C HIS A 129 0.13 5.57 -4.24
N HIS A 130 1.24 5.98 -4.86
CA HIS A 130 2.58 5.48 -4.57
C HIS A 130 2.97 5.75 -3.11
N TYR A 131 2.78 6.99 -2.63
CA TYR A 131 3.02 7.39 -1.24
C TYR A 131 2.22 6.54 -0.26
N THR A 132 0.90 6.43 -0.48
CA THR A 132 -0.03 5.74 0.43
C THR A 132 0.34 4.28 0.60
N ARG A 133 0.71 3.59 -0.48
CA ARG A 133 1.09 2.17 -0.42
C ARG A 133 2.52 1.98 0.12
N TYR A 134 3.54 2.46 -0.59
CA TYR A 134 4.93 2.09 -0.27
C TYR A 134 5.42 2.60 1.07
N LEU A 135 5.08 3.83 1.49
CA LEU A 135 5.51 4.30 2.82
C LEU A 135 4.77 3.57 3.95
N GLY A 136 3.52 3.14 3.71
CA GLY A 136 2.77 2.29 4.61
C GLY A 136 3.44 0.92 4.78
N ASP A 137 3.82 0.26 3.69
CA ASP A 137 4.47 -1.05 3.72
C ASP A 137 5.82 -1.02 4.44
N ILE A 138 6.63 0.00 4.19
CA ILE A 138 7.93 0.18 4.85
C ILE A 138 7.74 0.38 6.36
N ALA A 139 6.68 1.07 6.77
CA ALA A 139 6.41 1.35 8.17
C ALA A 139 5.83 0.15 8.94
N GLY A 140 4.84 -0.53 8.37
CA GLY A 140 4.06 -1.57 9.04
C GLY A 140 4.39 -3.01 8.66
N GLY A 141 5.02 -3.23 7.50
CA GLY A 141 5.18 -4.55 6.90
C GLY A 141 5.98 -5.54 7.75
N GLN A 142 6.91 -5.07 8.57
CA GLN A 142 7.71 -5.94 9.44
C GLN A 142 6.89 -6.62 10.54
N ILE A 143 5.81 -5.99 11.01
CA ILE A 143 4.92 -6.59 12.02
C ILE A 143 4.17 -7.76 11.39
N ILE A 144 3.58 -7.54 10.21
CA ILE A 144 2.83 -8.57 9.48
C ILE A 144 3.76 -9.73 9.11
N ARG A 145 4.95 -9.43 8.57
CA ARG A 145 5.96 -10.44 8.24
C ARG A 145 6.27 -11.37 9.42
N ARG A 146 6.63 -10.79 10.58
CA ARG A 146 6.99 -11.59 11.77
C ARG A 146 5.83 -12.45 12.25
N LEU A 147 4.60 -11.94 12.16
CA LEU A 147 3.42 -12.71 12.51
C LEU A 147 3.25 -13.92 11.58
N LEU A 148 3.35 -13.71 10.27
CA LEU A 148 3.19 -14.76 9.25
C LEU A 148 4.27 -15.83 9.35
N GLU A 149 5.54 -15.43 9.48
CA GLU A 149 6.68 -16.34 9.68
C GLU A 149 6.46 -17.19 10.94
N LYS A 150 5.98 -16.60 12.04
CA LYS A 150 5.70 -17.30 13.30
C LYS A 150 4.50 -18.25 13.22
N LYS A 151 3.38 -17.84 12.61
CA LYS A 151 2.12 -18.60 12.65
C LYS A 151 2.09 -19.75 11.65
N PHE A 152 2.68 -19.57 10.47
CA PHE A 152 2.51 -20.49 9.35
C PHE A 152 3.77 -21.24 8.95
N ASP A 153 4.87 -21.06 9.70
CA ASP A 153 6.19 -21.61 9.36
C ASP A 153 6.57 -21.32 7.90
N LEU A 154 6.15 -20.13 7.43
CA LEU A 154 6.58 -19.62 6.15
C LEU A 154 8.05 -19.23 6.33
N ALA A 155 8.95 -20.05 5.81
CA ALA A 155 10.30 -19.60 5.45
C ALA A 155 10.21 -18.43 4.45
N GLU A 156 11.32 -18.02 3.83
CA GLU A 156 11.35 -16.81 2.98
C GLU A 156 10.26 -16.74 1.88
N ALA A 157 9.73 -17.88 1.43
CA ALA A 157 8.61 -17.94 0.49
C ALA A 157 7.24 -17.68 1.17
N GLY A 158 6.54 -16.63 0.75
CA GLY A 158 5.21 -16.23 1.25
C GLY A 158 5.19 -14.88 1.98
N THR A 159 6.36 -14.31 2.27
CA THR A 159 6.50 -13.00 2.93
C THR A 159 7.48 -12.05 2.23
N HIS A 160 7.91 -12.36 1.01
CA HIS A 160 8.83 -11.52 0.23
C HIS A 160 8.28 -10.12 0.01
N PHE A 161 6.96 -9.94 -0.12
CA PHE A 161 6.32 -8.63 -0.26
C PHE A 161 6.77 -7.62 0.80
N TYR A 162 6.97 -8.09 2.04
CA TYR A 162 7.37 -7.27 3.18
C TYR A 162 8.89 -7.10 3.34
N ARG A 163 9.70 -7.59 2.38
CA ARG A 163 11.16 -7.49 2.42
C ARG A 163 11.62 -6.38 1.48
N PHE A 164 12.26 -5.36 2.05
CA PHE A 164 12.78 -4.19 1.34
C PHE A 164 14.31 -4.17 1.43
N ASP A 165 14.97 -5.25 0.99
CA ASP A 165 16.40 -5.43 1.22
C ASP A 165 17.26 -4.40 0.43
N GLU A 166 16.71 -3.86 -0.65
CA GLU A 166 17.37 -2.92 -1.55
C GLU A 166 17.27 -1.44 -1.09
N ILE A 167 16.38 -1.11 -0.15
CA ILE A 167 16.19 0.28 0.31
C ILE A 167 17.23 0.73 1.35
N GLY A 168 18.06 -0.21 1.84
CA GLY A 168 18.96 0.01 2.97
C GLY A 168 18.20 0.30 4.27
N SER A 169 18.32 1.52 4.79
CA SER A 169 17.67 1.92 6.04
C SER A 169 16.26 2.42 5.78
N ALA A 170 15.25 1.70 6.27
CA ALA A 170 13.84 2.10 6.16
C ALA A 170 13.56 3.53 6.68
N PRO A 171 14.06 3.97 7.86
CA PRO A 171 13.97 5.37 8.26
C PRO A 171 14.58 6.34 7.24
N ALA A 172 15.82 6.09 6.81
CA ALA A 172 16.51 6.98 5.87
C ALA A 172 15.81 7.06 4.51
N PHE A 173 15.27 5.95 4.02
CA PHE A 173 14.50 5.93 2.78
C PHE A 173 13.23 6.76 2.91
N ARG A 174 12.49 6.63 4.02
CA ARG A 174 11.28 7.44 4.26
C ARG A 174 11.61 8.93 4.31
N ASP A 175 12.73 9.31 4.92
CA ASP A 175 13.16 10.71 4.98
C ASP A 175 13.55 11.23 3.59
N ARG A 176 14.25 10.42 2.79
CA ARG A 176 14.54 10.74 1.38
C ARG A 176 13.27 10.90 0.54
N TYR A 177 12.27 10.04 0.74
CA TYR A 177 10.99 10.15 0.04
C TYR A 177 10.25 11.43 0.44
N ARG A 178 10.22 11.77 1.74
CA ARG A 178 9.59 13.00 2.24
C ARG A 178 10.28 14.24 1.71
N ALA A 179 11.61 14.27 1.69
CA ALA A 179 12.37 15.37 1.11
C ALA A 179 11.97 15.61 -0.36
N LYS A 180 11.79 14.55 -1.16
CA LYS A 180 11.28 14.68 -2.53
C LYS A 180 9.86 15.25 -2.61
N LEU A 181 8.97 14.86 -1.71
CA LEU A 181 7.64 15.47 -1.63
C LEU A 181 7.75 16.98 -1.35
N ASP A 182 8.63 17.35 -0.41
CA ASP A 182 8.82 18.74 0.03
C ASP A 182 9.48 19.63 -1.03
N GLU A 183 10.42 19.08 -1.82
CA GLU A 183 11.18 19.79 -2.85
C GLU A 183 10.50 19.84 -4.22
N ALA A 184 9.57 18.92 -4.50
CA ALA A 184 8.90 18.87 -5.80
C ALA A 184 8.09 20.16 -6.06
N PRO A 185 8.03 20.62 -7.34
CA PRO A 185 7.53 21.94 -7.70
C PRO A 185 5.99 22.01 -7.74
N TRP A 186 5.34 21.58 -6.66
CA TRP A 186 3.89 21.62 -6.51
C TRP A 186 3.38 23.04 -6.33
N SER A 187 2.37 23.42 -7.12
CA SER A 187 1.53 24.56 -6.75
C SER A 187 0.71 24.25 -5.49
N GLU A 188 0.11 25.27 -4.87
CA GLU A 188 -0.82 25.07 -3.74
C GLU A 188 -2.01 24.18 -4.15
N ASP A 189 -2.54 24.38 -5.36
CA ASP A 189 -3.61 23.54 -5.93
C ASP A 189 -3.16 22.09 -6.14
N ASP A 190 -1.92 21.86 -6.60
CA ASP A 190 -1.38 20.50 -6.73
C ASP A 190 -1.27 19.82 -5.36
N ARG A 191 -0.79 20.53 -4.34
CA ARG A 191 -0.67 20.00 -2.97
C ARG A 191 -2.03 19.59 -2.42
N ALA A 192 -3.04 20.43 -2.58
CA ALA A 192 -4.41 20.12 -2.18
C ALA A 192 -4.93 18.87 -2.90
N ARG A 193 -4.76 18.79 -4.22
CA ARG A 193 -5.18 17.64 -5.04
C ARG A 193 -4.45 16.35 -4.67
N VAL A 194 -3.16 16.41 -4.33
CA VAL A 194 -2.40 15.23 -3.85
C VAL A 194 -2.92 14.78 -2.49
N ILE A 195 -3.22 15.71 -1.58
CA ILE A 195 -3.79 15.39 -0.26
C ILE A 195 -5.13 14.68 -0.44
N ASP A 196 -6.03 15.25 -1.23
CA ASP A 196 -7.35 14.68 -1.50
C ASP A 196 -7.24 13.29 -2.13
N GLU A 197 -6.35 13.13 -3.13
CA GLU A 197 -6.13 11.83 -3.78
C GLU A 197 -5.52 10.80 -2.82
N SER A 198 -4.63 11.20 -1.91
CA SER A 198 -4.09 10.27 -0.90
C SER A 198 -5.17 9.82 0.07
N VAL A 199 -6.13 10.68 0.44
CA VAL A 199 -7.30 10.29 1.21
C VAL A 199 -8.13 9.25 0.45
N VAL A 200 -8.41 9.50 -0.82
CA VAL A 200 -9.12 8.54 -1.71
C VAL A 200 -8.37 7.20 -1.80
N ALA A 201 -7.05 7.22 -1.92
CA ALA A 201 -6.24 6.00 -1.90
C ALA A 201 -6.42 5.21 -0.60
N PHE A 202 -6.42 5.86 0.57
CA PHE A 202 -6.69 5.19 1.85
C PHE A 202 -8.12 4.63 1.92
N GLU A 203 -9.11 5.36 1.43
CA GLU A 203 -10.51 4.90 1.38
C GLU A 203 -10.66 3.65 0.51
N HIS A 204 -9.96 3.56 -0.61
CA HIS A 204 -9.93 2.34 -1.42
C HIS A 204 -9.26 1.17 -0.70
N ASN A 205 -8.18 1.39 0.06
CA ASN A 205 -7.59 0.33 0.89
C ASN A 205 -8.58 -0.16 1.94
N VAL A 206 -9.29 0.75 2.60
CA VAL A 206 -10.36 0.41 3.56
C VAL A 206 -11.44 -0.41 2.87
N ALA A 207 -11.90 -0.02 1.68
CA ALA A 207 -12.93 -0.76 0.95
C ALA A 207 -12.49 -2.20 0.60
N VAL A 208 -11.23 -2.40 0.22
CA VAL A 208 -10.68 -3.74 -0.03
C VAL A 208 -10.69 -4.58 1.26
N PHE A 209 -10.30 -4.00 2.40
CA PHE A 209 -10.33 -4.70 3.69
C PHE A 209 -11.76 -4.99 4.15
N ASP A 210 -12.69 -4.06 3.94
CA ASP A 210 -14.10 -4.23 4.27
C ASP A 210 -14.74 -5.34 3.42
N GLU A 211 -14.43 -5.42 2.12
CA GLU A 211 -14.92 -6.49 1.25
C GLU A 211 -14.31 -7.86 1.62
N LEU A 212 -13.00 -7.91 1.92
CA LEU A 212 -12.36 -9.13 2.45
C LEU A 212 -13.01 -9.57 3.77
N ALA A 213 -13.47 -8.64 4.60
CA ALA A 213 -14.13 -8.94 5.87
C ALA A 213 -15.53 -9.55 5.69
N LEU A 214 -16.17 -9.42 4.52
CA LEU A 214 -17.47 -10.05 4.25
C LEU A 214 -17.39 -11.58 4.28
N ASP A 215 -16.24 -12.16 3.91
CA ASP A 215 -15.97 -13.60 3.95
C ASP A 215 -15.03 -13.97 5.13
N LEU A 216 -14.94 -13.12 6.16
CA LEU A 216 -14.01 -13.31 7.29
C LEU A 216 -14.20 -14.66 8.00
N ALA A 217 -15.44 -15.15 8.09
CA ALA A 217 -15.75 -16.42 8.73
C ALA A 217 -15.06 -17.61 8.05
N ARG A 218 -14.90 -17.57 6.72
CA ARG A 218 -14.16 -18.60 5.96
C ARG A 218 -12.66 -18.55 6.25
N TYR A 219 -12.14 -17.37 6.53
CA TYR A 219 -10.71 -17.16 6.71
C TYR A 219 -10.24 -17.32 8.15
N ARG A 220 -11.14 -17.30 9.13
CA ARG A 220 -10.78 -17.49 10.53
C ARG A 220 -10.32 -18.92 10.81
N ASP A 221 -9.27 -19.01 11.61
CA ASP A 221 -8.76 -20.25 12.17
C ASP A 221 -9.80 -20.77 13.18
N PRO A 222 -10.41 -21.94 12.98
CA PRO A 222 -11.41 -22.48 13.90
C PRO A 222 -10.88 -22.75 15.32
N ALA A 223 -9.55 -22.76 15.47
CA ALA A 223 -8.85 -23.01 16.73
C ALA A 223 -8.24 -21.74 17.37
N ALA A 224 -8.45 -20.55 16.80
CA ALA A 224 -8.00 -19.26 17.35
C ALA A 224 -8.95 -18.67 18.40
#